data_AF-A0A0T6BIZ6-F1
#
_entry.id   AF-A0A0T6BIZ6-F1
#
_cell.length_a   1.000
_cell.length_b   1.000
_cell.length_c   1.000
_cell.angle_alpha   90.00
_cell.angle_beta   90.00
_cell.angle_gamma   90.00
#
_symmetry.space_group_name_H-M   'P 1'
#
loop_
_entity.id
_entity.type
_entity.pdbx_description
1 polymer ?
#
loop_
_entity_poly.entity_id
_entity_poly.type
_entity_poly.pdbx_seq_one_letter_code
_entity_poly.pdbx_strand_id
1 'polypeptide(L)'
;MGLDVTHGAFSGAYSAFNNLRRFLLRSIGGSWPPHDDKKLKDGYWYFGDGYSTKTHKGLTEFFGHSDCDGEISPEMCKIVADELEAILPYVEELAKKEMSHGHILRDGGYIVCTKQFIAGCRLAHELNEPLEFR
;
A
#
# COMPACT_ATOMS: atom_id res chain seq x y z
N MET A 1 -18.47 6.85 0.64
CA MET A 1 -17.36 7.57 1.27
C MET A 1 -16.11 7.23 0.49
N GLY A 2 -15.38 8.24 0.03
CA GLY A 2 -14.09 8.08 -0.65
C GLY A 2 -12.95 8.28 0.33
N LEU A 3 -11.78 7.80 -0.04
CA LEU A 3 -10.49 8.08 0.61
C LEU A 3 -9.70 8.98 -0.35
N ASP A 4 -9.31 10.15 0.14
CA ASP A 4 -8.35 11.06 -0.46
C ASP A 4 -7.11 11.09 0.42
N VAL A 5 -5.97 10.72 -0.16
CA VAL A 5 -4.67 10.82 0.51
C VAL A 5 -3.94 12.02 -0.06
N THR A 6 -3.45 12.90 0.81
CA THR A 6 -2.83 14.16 0.41
C THR A 6 -1.61 13.96 -0.50
N HIS A 7 -1.08 15.05 -1.04
CA HIS A 7 0.06 15.03 -1.96
C HIS A 7 -0.20 14.19 -3.24
N GLY A 8 -1.48 13.99 -3.58
CA GLY A 8 -1.90 13.20 -4.73
C GLY A 8 -1.57 11.72 -4.62
N ALA A 9 -1.28 11.20 -3.42
CA ALA A 9 -0.83 9.82 -3.24
C ALA A 9 -1.90 8.79 -3.61
N PHE A 10 -3.18 9.09 -3.37
CA PHE A 10 -4.30 8.22 -3.73
C PHE A 10 -5.63 8.98 -3.70
N SER A 11 -6.56 8.67 -4.61
CA SER A 11 -7.94 9.17 -4.52
C SER A 11 -8.93 8.15 -5.07
N GLY A 12 -9.78 7.60 -4.21
CA GLY A 12 -10.68 6.52 -4.61
C GLY A 12 -11.62 6.05 -3.51
N ALA A 13 -12.15 4.84 -3.64
CA ALA A 13 -12.93 4.23 -2.56
C ALA A 13 -11.99 3.55 -1.57
N TYR A 14 -12.37 3.49 -0.29
CA TYR A 14 -11.67 2.69 0.74
C TYR A 14 -11.45 1.24 0.28
N SER A 15 -12.46 0.65 -0.39
CA SER A 15 -12.36 -0.69 -0.95
C SER A 15 -11.29 -0.80 -2.04
N ALA A 16 -11.07 0.24 -2.84
CA ALA A 16 -10.01 0.27 -3.83
C ALA A 16 -8.63 0.34 -3.16
N PHE A 17 -8.47 1.17 -2.13
CA PHE A 17 -7.22 1.23 -1.36
C PHE A 17 -6.93 -0.10 -0.66
N ASN A 18 -7.96 -0.73 -0.07
CA ASN A 18 -7.81 -2.05 0.54
C ASN A 18 -7.42 -3.13 -0.48
N ASN A 19 -7.96 -3.07 -1.70
CA ASN A 19 -7.55 -3.96 -2.79
C ASN A 19 -6.10 -3.71 -3.24
N LEU A 20 -5.64 -2.46 -3.24
CA LEU A 20 -4.23 -2.14 -3.48
C LEU A 20 -3.34 -2.76 -2.40
N ARG A 21 -3.65 -2.58 -1.11
CA ARG A 21 -2.92 -3.20 0.00
C ARG A 21 -2.88 -4.72 -0.11
N ARG A 22 -4.02 -5.34 -0.41
CA ARG A 22 -4.11 -6.80 -0.64
C ARG A 22 -3.19 -7.27 -1.76
N PHE A 23 -3.20 -6.56 -2.89
CA PHE A 23 -2.36 -6.90 -4.03
C PHE A 23 -0.87 -6.76 -3.70
N LEU A 24 -0.48 -5.63 -3.09
CA LEU A 24 0.90 -5.37 -2.72
C LEU A 24 1.44 -6.39 -1.72
N LEU A 25 0.65 -6.75 -0.71
CA LEU A 25 1.08 -7.76 0.25
C LEU A 25 1.21 -9.15 -0.40
N ARG A 26 0.32 -9.51 -1.32
CA ARG A 26 0.42 -10.77 -2.09
C ARG A 26 1.62 -10.80 -3.04
N SER A 27 2.03 -9.65 -3.58
CA SER A 27 3.19 -9.56 -4.46
C SER A 27 4.48 -10.05 -3.79
N ILE A 28 4.59 -9.87 -2.47
CA ILE A 28 5.71 -10.34 -1.65
C ILE A 28 5.43 -11.68 -0.95
N GLY A 29 4.43 -12.44 -1.41
CA GLY A 29 4.06 -13.74 -0.84
C GLY A 29 3.30 -13.67 0.49
N GLY A 30 2.85 -12.48 0.89
CA GLY A 30 2.05 -12.29 2.09
C GLY A 30 0.56 -12.57 1.87
N SER A 31 -0.21 -12.42 2.95
CA SER A 31 -1.64 -12.74 2.98
C SER A 31 -2.44 -11.63 3.64
N TRP A 32 -3.51 -11.21 2.95
CA TRP A 32 -4.43 -10.15 3.37
C TRP A 32 -5.85 -10.70 3.47
N PRO A 33 -6.65 -10.32 4.49
CA PRO A 33 -8.04 -10.79 4.63
C PRO A 33 -8.92 -10.38 3.44
N PRO A 34 -9.80 -11.27 2.91
CA PRO A 34 -10.01 -12.65 3.32
C PRO A 34 -8.85 -13.56 2.87
N HIS A 35 -8.46 -14.47 3.76
CA HIS A 35 -7.36 -15.40 3.54
C HIS A 35 -7.80 -16.66 2.81
N ASP A 36 -6.92 -17.18 1.94
CA ASP A 36 -7.11 -18.51 1.32
C ASP A 36 -6.81 -19.64 2.33
N ASP A 37 -5.84 -19.43 3.23
CA ASP A 37 -5.54 -20.35 4.33
C ASP A 37 -6.42 -20.07 5.55
N LYS A 38 -7.31 -21.01 5.84
CA LYS A 38 -8.25 -20.98 6.98
C LYS A 38 -7.58 -21.01 8.36
N LYS A 39 -6.26 -21.26 8.43
CA LYS A 39 -5.49 -21.19 9.69
C LYS A 39 -5.13 -19.76 10.07
N LEU A 40 -5.13 -18.84 9.12
CA LEU A 40 -4.85 -17.43 9.36
C LEU A 40 -6.07 -16.77 10.02
N LYS A 41 -5.81 -15.84 10.93
CA LYS A 41 -6.87 -15.15 11.65
C LYS A 41 -7.42 -14.02 10.82
N ASP A 42 -8.74 -14.00 10.63
CA ASP A 42 -9.42 -12.87 10.02
C ASP A 42 -9.14 -11.57 10.80
N GLY A 43 -9.00 -10.47 10.06
CA GLY A 43 -8.65 -9.16 10.61
C GLY A 43 -7.15 -8.92 10.81
N TYR A 44 -6.28 -9.89 10.51
CA TYR A 44 -4.82 -9.75 10.54
C TYR A 44 -4.23 -9.89 9.14
N TRP A 45 -3.17 -9.16 8.85
CA TRP A 45 -2.37 -9.39 7.65
C TRP A 45 -1.04 -10.06 8.02
N TYR A 46 -0.45 -10.79 7.07
CA TYR A 46 0.76 -11.58 7.28
C TYR A 46 1.76 -11.30 6.17
N PHE A 47 3.00 -11.00 6.54
CA PHE A 47 4.10 -10.90 5.59
C PHE A 47 4.44 -12.26 4.97
N GLY A 48 4.98 -12.22 3.74
CA GLY A 48 5.62 -13.39 3.13
C GLY A 48 7.04 -13.61 3.65
N ASP A 49 7.63 -14.73 3.25
CA ASP A 49 8.97 -15.11 3.67
C ASP A 49 10.02 -14.02 3.36
N GLY A 50 10.88 -13.74 4.33
CA GLY A 50 11.91 -12.69 4.22
C GLY A 50 11.46 -11.30 4.65
N TYR A 51 10.16 -11.08 4.86
CA TYR A 51 9.61 -9.81 5.34
C TYR A 51 9.21 -9.90 6.82
N SER A 52 9.34 -8.80 7.55
CA SER A 52 8.98 -8.76 8.97
C SER A 52 8.68 -7.34 9.45
N THR A 53 7.82 -7.22 10.46
CA THR A 53 7.49 -5.92 11.06
C THR A 53 8.64 -5.25 11.79
N LYS A 54 9.71 -6.00 12.09
CA LYS A 54 10.91 -5.47 12.75
C LYS A 54 11.87 -4.80 11.77
N THR A 55 11.94 -5.33 10.55
CA THR A 55 12.91 -4.93 9.52
C THR A 55 12.31 -4.10 8.40
N HIS A 56 10.99 -4.15 8.20
CA HIS A 56 10.26 -3.43 7.13
C HIS A 56 9.23 -2.50 7.76
N LYS A 57 9.73 -1.40 8.34
CA LYS A 57 8.88 -0.47 9.11
C LYS A 57 7.96 0.32 8.18
N GLY A 58 8.43 0.67 6.99
CA GLY A 58 7.63 1.39 5.99
C GLY A 58 6.45 0.56 5.50
N LEU A 59 6.68 -0.70 5.09
CA LEU A 59 5.61 -1.61 4.69
C LEU A 59 4.68 -1.91 5.86
N THR A 60 5.20 -2.04 7.08
CA THR A 60 4.38 -2.26 8.27
C THR A 60 3.45 -1.07 8.53
N GLU A 61 3.98 0.15 8.41
CA GLU A 61 3.15 1.36 8.50
C GLU A 61 2.09 1.31 7.40
N PHE A 62 2.46 1.19 6.13
CA PHE A 62 1.52 1.19 5.01
C PHE A 62 0.40 0.14 5.13
N PHE A 63 0.73 -1.10 5.52
CA PHE A 63 -0.24 -2.18 5.66
C PHE A 63 -1.06 -2.09 6.96
N GLY A 64 -0.49 -1.55 8.03
CA GLY A 64 -1.15 -1.40 9.33
C GLY A 64 -1.88 -0.07 9.53
N HIS A 65 -1.68 0.91 8.63
CA HIS A 65 -2.16 2.27 8.83
C HIS A 65 -3.69 2.35 8.85
N SER A 66 -4.22 3.19 9.74
CA SER A 66 -5.64 3.55 9.76
C SER A 66 -5.97 4.34 8.49
N ASP A 67 -6.88 3.83 7.69
CA ASP A 67 -7.37 4.55 6.52
C ASP A 67 -8.45 5.58 6.87
N CYS A 68 -8.97 5.59 8.11
CA CYS A 68 -9.88 6.62 8.62
C CYS A 68 -9.09 7.60 9.51
N ASP A 69 -8.87 8.82 9.02
CA ASP A 69 -8.27 9.96 9.74
C ASP A 69 -6.83 9.70 10.27
N GLY A 70 -6.06 8.89 9.54
CA GLY A 70 -4.65 8.62 9.84
C GLY A 70 -3.69 9.61 9.18
N GLU A 71 -2.49 9.76 9.76
CA GLU A 71 -1.38 10.49 9.15
C GLU A 71 -0.07 9.71 9.21
N ILE A 72 0.68 9.72 8.11
CA ILE A 72 2.05 9.19 8.08
C ILE A 72 3.01 10.37 8.13
N SER A 73 3.87 10.40 9.16
CA SER A 73 4.86 11.47 9.32
C SER A 73 5.80 11.59 8.11
N PRO A 74 6.34 12.78 7.79
CA PRO A 74 7.23 12.98 6.64
C PRO A 74 8.43 12.02 6.61
N GLU A 75 9.04 11.74 7.77
CA GLU A 75 10.17 10.82 7.87
C GLU A 75 9.76 9.37 7.60
N MET A 76 8.58 8.96 8.08
CA MET A 76 8.05 7.64 7.78
C MET A 76 7.63 7.53 6.31
N CYS A 77 7.14 8.60 5.68
CA CYS A 77 6.84 8.61 4.24
C CYS A 77 8.07 8.26 3.41
N LYS A 78 9.26 8.73 3.78
CA LYS A 78 10.50 8.34 3.11
C LYS A 78 10.75 6.83 3.19
N ILE A 79 10.62 6.24 4.38
CA ILE A 79 10.84 4.81 4.62
C ILE A 79 9.77 3.98 3.89
N VAL A 80 8.51 4.40 3.94
CA VAL A 80 7.40 3.79 3.19
C VAL A 80 7.69 3.79 1.70
N ALA A 81 8.12 4.94 1.15
CA ALA A 81 8.45 5.06 -0.26
C ALA A 81 9.62 4.16 -0.66
N ASP A 82 10.71 4.14 0.12
CA ASP A 82 11.88 3.29 -0.12
C ASP A 82 11.51 1.80 -0.16
N GLU A 83 10.73 1.33 0.82
CA GLU A 83 10.36 -0.08 0.91
C GLU A 83 9.29 -0.47 -0.12
N LEU A 84 8.34 0.41 -0.46
CA LEU A 84 7.40 0.17 -1.55
C LEU A 84 8.09 0.13 -2.91
N GLU A 85 9.09 0.98 -3.12
CA GLU A 85 9.90 0.99 -4.33
C GLU A 85 10.71 -0.30 -4.47
N ALA A 86 11.26 -0.82 -3.37
CA ALA A 86 12.00 -2.08 -3.35
C ALA A 86 11.16 -3.30 -3.77
N ILE A 87 9.84 -3.27 -3.54
CA ILE A 87 8.96 -4.39 -3.92
C ILE A 87 8.36 -4.25 -5.33
N LEU A 88 8.55 -3.12 -6.03
CA LEU A 88 8.00 -2.88 -7.36
C LEU A 88 8.28 -4.00 -8.38
N PRO A 89 9.47 -4.63 -8.43
CA PRO A 89 9.68 -5.75 -9.33
C PRO A 89 8.69 -6.90 -9.12
N TYR A 90 8.32 -7.20 -7.86
CA TYR A 90 7.34 -8.24 -7.54
C TYR A 90 5.90 -7.81 -7.87
N VAL A 91 5.59 -6.53 -7.68
CA VAL A 91 4.32 -5.90 -8.08
C VAL A 91 4.12 -6.02 -9.59
N GLU A 92 5.16 -5.72 -10.39
CA GLU A 92 5.14 -5.82 -11.84
C GLU A 92 4.97 -7.28 -12.31
N GLU A 93 5.64 -8.24 -11.68
CA GLU A 93 5.49 -9.67 -11.98
C GLU A 93 4.08 -10.20 -11.67
N LEU A 94 3.48 -9.78 -10.55
CA LEU A 94 2.12 -10.19 -10.21
C LEU A 94 1.08 -9.53 -11.14
N ALA A 95 1.28 -8.27 -11.51
CA ALA A 95 0.37 -7.52 -12.38
C ALA A 95 0.28 -8.10 -13.81
N LYS A 96 1.28 -8.87 -14.24
CA LYS A 96 1.21 -9.65 -15.51
C LYS A 96 0.20 -10.79 -15.45
N LYS A 97 -0.12 -11.29 -14.26
CA LYS A 97 -1.00 -12.44 -14.01
C LYS A 97 -2.38 -12.02 -13.53
N GLU A 98 -2.47 -10.89 -12.85
CA GLU A 98 -3.70 -10.38 -12.24
C GLU A 98 -4.09 -9.03 -12.83
N MET A 99 -5.28 -8.98 -13.44
CA MET A 99 -5.82 -7.74 -13.97
C MET A 99 -6.44 -6.91 -12.84
N SER A 100 -6.10 -5.62 -12.80
CA SER A 100 -6.79 -4.65 -11.94
C SER A 100 -8.24 -4.45 -12.39
N HIS A 101 -9.09 -4.01 -11.46
CA HIS A 101 -10.48 -3.68 -11.71
C HIS A 101 -10.92 -2.43 -10.93
N GLY A 102 -12.10 -1.90 -11.24
CA GLY A 102 -12.69 -0.75 -10.53
C GLY A 102 -11.81 0.51 -10.60
N HIS A 103 -11.72 1.25 -9.49
CA HIS A 103 -10.92 2.50 -9.44
C HIS A 103 -9.43 2.26 -9.70
N ILE A 104 -8.88 1.13 -9.27
CA ILE A 104 -7.47 0.81 -9.56
C ILE A 104 -7.24 0.72 -11.08
N LEU A 105 -8.15 0.08 -11.83
CA LEU A 105 -8.03 0.02 -13.28
C LEU A 105 -8.21 1.41 -13.93
N ARG A 106 -9.20 2.19 -13.45
CA ARG A 106 -9.43 3.57 -13.90
C ARG A 106 -8.17 4.44 -13.75
N ASP A 107 -7.43 4.23 -12.66
CA ASP A 107 -6.26 5.04 -12.29
C ASP A 107 -4.93 4.44 -12.83
N GLY A 108 -5.00 3.54 -13.81
CA GLY A 108 -3.83 3.02 -14.54
C GLY A 108 -3.29 1.68 -14.04
N GLY A 109 -3.98 1.02 -13.12
CA GLY A 109 -3.65 -0.31 -12.62
C GLY A 109 -2.69 -0.29 -11.42
N TYR A 110 -2.43 -1.48 -10.85
CA TYR A 110 -1.68 -1.61 -9.60
C TYR A 110 -0.31 -0.93 -9.62
N ILE A 111 0.44 -1.06 -10.73
CA ILE A 111 1.78 -0.48 -10.86
C ILE A 111 1.71 1.06 -10.80
N VAL A 112 0.78 1.66 -11.55
CA VAL A 112 0.63 3.13 -11.59
C VAL A 112 0.18 3.66 -10.24
N CYS A 113 -0.83 3.05 -9.62
CA CYS A 113 -1.29 3.45 -8.29
C CYS A 113 -0.18 3.32 -7.23
N THR A 114 0.66 2.29 -7.31
CA THR A 114 1.79 2.12 -6.38
C THR A 114 2.83 3.21 -6.57
N LYS A 115 3.21 3.50 -7.82
CA LYS A 115 4.15 4.59 -8.14
C LYS A 115 3.60 5.96 -7.74
N GLN A 116 2.30 6.17 -7.89
CA GLN A 116 1.61 7.38 -7.45
C GLN A 116 1.67 7.54 -5.92
N PHE A 117 1.41 6.47 -5.16
CA PHE A 117 1.50 6.51 -3.71
C PHE A 117 2.94 6.79 -3.24
N ILE A 118 3.93 6.12 -3.85
CA ILE A 118 5.35 6.40 -3.62
C ILE A 118 5.66 7.88 -3.87
N ALA A 119 5.25 8.42 -5.02
CA ALA A 119 5.48 9.82 -5.36
C ALA A 119 4.85 10.79 -4.34
N GLY A 120 3.63 10.51 -3.88
CA GLY A 120 2.98 11.30 -2.83
C GLY A 120 3.73 11.24 -1.50
N CYS A 121 4.22 10.07 -1.08
CA CYS A 121 5.09 9.94 0.10
C CYS A 121 6.40 10.75 -0.06
N ARG A 122 7.03 10.70 -1.23
CA ARG A 122 8.27 11.46 -1.50
C ARG A 122 8.01 12.96 -1.42
N LEU A 123 6.91 13.44 -1.99
CA LEU A 123 6.53 14.84 -1.96
C LEU A 123 6.21 15.32 -0.54
N ALA A 124 5.48 14.53 0.24
CA ALA A 124 5.21 14.81 1.65
C ALA A 124 6.51 14.95 2.46
N HIS A 125 7.48 14.03 2.24
CA HIS A 125 8.81 14.13 2.86
C HIS A 125 9.58 15.38 2.41
N GLU A 126 9.59 15.68 1.11
CA GLU A 126 10.28 16.84 0.54
C GLU A 126 9.76 18.17 1.10
N LEU A 127 8.44 18.29 1.25
CA LEU A 127 7.79 19.46 1.83
C LEU A 127 7.80 19.48 3.36
N ASN A 128 8.24 18.40 4.00
CA ASN A 128 8.18 18.18 5.44
C ASN A 128 6.75 18.31 5.99
N GLU A 129 5.78 17.78 5.25
CA GLU A 129 4.35 17.76 5.58
C GLU A 129 3.86 16.31 5.78
N PRO A 130 2.92 16.05 6.69
CA PRO A 130 2.38 14.71 6.88
C PRO A 130 1.55 14.26 5.67
N LEU A 131 1.54 12.95 5.43
CA LEU A 131 0.63 12.34 4.47
C LEU A 131 -0.68 11.97 5.17
N GLU A 132 -1.74 12.72 4.93
CA GLU A 132 -3.03 12.61 5.62
C GLU A 132 -4.04 11.77 4.82
N PHE A 133 -4.86 11.00 5.53
CA PHE A 133 -5.94 10.15 4.99
C PHE A 133 -7.29 10.75 5.38
N ARG A 134 -8.08 11.23 4.40
CA ARG A 134 -9.34 11.97 4.61
C ARG A 134 -10.48 11.54 3.68
#